data_AF-A0A931UXS2-F1
#
_entry.id   AF-A0A931UXS2-F1
#
_cell.length_a   1.000
_cell.length_b   1.000
_cell.length_c   1.000
_cell.angle_alpha   90.00
_cell.angle_beta   90.00
_cell.angle_gamma   90.00
#
_symmetry.space_group_name_H-M   'P 1'
#
loop_
_entity.id
_entity.type
_entity.pdbx_description
1 polymer ?
#
loop_
_entity_poly.entity_id
_entity_poly.type
_entity_poly.pdbx_seq_one_letter_code
_entity_poly.pdbx_strand_id
1 'polypeptide(L)'
;MKARTRWAARAAELVLAAPSLGVAWVLAATAWAYSGGDDDKVLGVRASPIVELAKKHFAADVRALTTSIIAIAVATGAAIGIAAELALYLRRRSRRTPATFVGRTLARVLLVVGLHAALLSWGIARMPQLYTDRLWSRAGQGAAIARTAQLVITDVLGPAGVAVVTAGALLTFVAPRRLSLDLRKVLVGLGAVASIGVALWVTGRRHLPAKRAGGPNVVILAVDSLRDDRLAAAVAPNLAAAANVRFSRAYVTLPRTLPSWTTILTGREPHAHGMRTMFPRYDDRARELHALPSRLSALGYRSGVVGDYAADIFTRV
;
A
#
# COMPACT_ATOMS: atom_id res chain seq x y z
N MET A 1 21.26 12.84 -49.36
CA MET A 1 20.56 11.65 -48.80
C MET A 1 21.16 11.10 -47.49
N LYS A 2 22.48 10.92 -47.34
CA LYS A 2 23.12 10.31 -46.14
C LYS A 2 22.94 11.06 -44.80
N ALA A 3 22.74 12.39 -44.83
CA ALA A 3 22.54 13.19 -43.62
C ALA A 3 21.13 13.04 -43.00
N ARG A 4 20.08 12.96 -43.85
CA ARG A 4 18.69 12.74 -43.42
C ARG A 4 18.50 11.36 -42.77
N THR A 5 19.12 10.32 -43.32
CA THR A 5 19.08 8.96 -42.75
C THR A 5 19.79 8.85 -41.39
N ARG A 6 20.87 9.61 -41.16
CA ARG A 6 21.54 9.66 -39.85
C ARG A 6 20.71 10.37 -38.78
N TRP A 7 19.98 11.42 -39.16
CA TRP A 7 19.09 12.16 -38.25
C TRP A 7 17.89 11.31 -37.82
N ALA A 8 17.23 10.65 -38.77
CA ALA A 8 16.13 9.73 -38.47
C ALA A 8 16.56 8.57 -37.55
N ALA A 9 17.75 8.01 -37.77
CA ALA A 9 18.30 6.95 -36.92
C ALA A 9 18.61 7.43 -35.48
N ARG A 10 19.17 8.63 -35.32
CA ARG A 10 19.42 9.23 -33.99
C ARG A 10 18.13 9.58 -33.25
N ALA A 11 17.15 10.14 -33.95
CA ALA A 11 15.83 10.44 -33.38
C ALA A 11 15.14 9.15 -32.93
N ALA A 12 15.18 8.09 -33.74
CA ALA A 12 14.65 6.78 -33.37
C ALA A 12 15.35 6.19 -32.14
N GLU A 13 16.68 6.33 -32.02
CA GLU A 13 17.40 5.86 -30.82
C GLU A 13 17.04 6.64 -29.54
N LEU A 14 16.71 7.93 -29.65
CA LEU A 14 16.30 8.78 -28.53
C LEU A 14 14.85 8.49 -28.07
N VAL A 15 13.95 8.27 -29.04
CA VAL A 15 12.55 7.87 -28.76
C VAL A 15 12.49 6.46 -28.18
N LEU A 16 13.36 5.56 -28.63
CA LEU A 16 13.44 4.18 -28.14
C LEU A 16 14.45 4.00 -27.00
N ALA A 17 14.96 5.10 -26.42
CA ALA A 17 15.77 5.06 -25.21
C ALA A 17 14.90 4.60 -24.04
N ALA A 18 15.49 3.89 -23.07
CA ALA A 18 14.71 3.35 -21.96
C ALA A 18 13.98 4.42 -21.11
N PRO A 19 14.51 5.65 -20.89
CA PRO A 19 13.77 6.74 -20.23
C PRO A 19 12.45 7.07 -20.95
N SER A 20 12.49 7.23 -22.27
CA SER A 20 11.31 7.51 -23.10
C SER A 20 10.31 6.37 -23.07
N LEU A 21 10.79 5.12 -23.17
CA LEU A 21 9.95 3.92 -23.05
C LEU A 21 9.34 3.79 -21.64
N GLY A 22 10.08 4.18 -20.60
CA GLY A 22 9.61 4.21 -19.22
C GLY A 22 8.48 5.20 -19.01
N VAL A 23 8.64 6.43 -19.51
CA VAL A 23 7.56 7.44 -19.51
C VAL A 23 6.33 6.93 -20.24
N ALA A 24 6.50 6.43 -21.48
CA ALA A 24 5.38 5.93 -22.28
C ALA A 24 4.64 4.77 -21.58
N TRP A 25 5.40 3.83 -21.00
CA TRP A 25 4.84 2.70 -20.28
C TRP A 25 4.04 3.12 -19.03
N VAL A 26 4.62 3.96 -18.16
CA VAL A 26 3.95 4.37 -16.92
C VAL A 26 2.72 5.23 -17.22
N LEU A 27 2.78 6.13 -18.21
CA LEU A 27 1.60 6.87 -18.65
C LEU A 27 0.49 5.96 -19.19
N ALA A 28 0.84 4.97 -20.01
CA ALA A 28 -0.12 3.99 -20.52
C ALA A 28 -0.73 3.14 -19.40
N ALA A 29 0.09 2.70 -18.45
CA ALA A 29 -0.37 1.94 -17.28
C ALA A 29 -1.29 2.78 -16.39
N THR A 30 -0.97 4.06 -16.17
CA THR A 30 -1.83 5.00 -15.45
C THR A 30 -3.15 5.22 -16.17
N ALA A 31 -3.13 5.50 -17.48
CA ALA A 31 -4.34 5.67 -18.29
C ALA A 31 -5.23 4.41 -18.26
N TRP A 32 -4.63 3.22 -18.35
CA TRP A 32 -5.34 1.95 -18.22
C TRP A 32 -5.90 1.74 -16.80
N ALA A 33 -5.18 2.17 -15.76
CA ALA A 33 -5.71 2.10 -14.41
C ALA A 33 -6.97 2.97 -14.24
N TYR A 34 -7.02 4.15 -14.88
CA TYR A 34 -8.18 5.04 -14.87
C TYR A 34 -9.31 4.62 -15.84
N SER A 35 -9.05 3.78 -16.84
CA SER A 35 -10.07 3.41 -17.84
C SER A 35 -11.16 2.45 -17.32
N GLY A 36 -11.01 1.92 -16.11
CA GLY A 36 -12.01 1.05 -15.47
C GLY A 36 -13.28 1.77 -14.99
N GLY A 37 -13.32 3.11 -15.07
CA GLY A 37 -14.38 3.94 -14.51
C GLY A 37 -14.25 4.10 -13.00
N ASP A 38 -14.69 5.25 -12.47
CA ASP A 38 -14.93 5.40 -11.04
C ASP A 38 -16.23 4.64 -10.71
N ASP A 39 -16.19 3.76 -9.71
CA ASP A 39 -17.41 3.26 -9.11
C ASP A 39 -18.04 4.45 -8.38
N ASP A 40 -18.88 5.21 -9.10
CA ASP A 40 -19.53 6.43 -8.64
C ASP A 40 -20.57 6.14 -7.54
N LYS A 41 -20.54 4.95 -6.94
CA LYS A 41 -21.35 4.56 -5.79
C LYS A 41 -20.50 4.55 -4.54
N VAL A 42 -20.68 5.57 -3.71
CA VAL A 42 -20.17 5.55 -2.34
C VAL A 42 -21.30 5.06 -1.44
N LEU A 43 -21.11 3.90 -0.79
CA LEU A 43 -22.13 3.27 0.07
C LEU A 43 -23.49 3.04 -0.62
N GLY A 44 -23.48 2.75 -1.94
CA GLY A 44 -24.69 2.46 -2.72
C GLY A 44 -25.43 3.71 -3.25
N VAL A 45 -24.99 4.91 -2.92
CA VAL A 45 -25.54 6.18 -3.42
C VAL A 45 -24.65 6.72 -4.53
N ARG A 46 -25.25 7.14 -5.66
CA ARG A 46 -24.50 7.77 -6.75
C ARG A 46 -23.96 9.13 -6.31
N ALA A 47 -22.64 9.28 -6.29
CA ALA A 47 -21.95 10.51 -5.93
C ALA A 47 -21.94 11.55 -7.07
N SER A 48 -22.47 11.21 -8.25
CA SER A 48 -22.51 12.07 -9.45
C SER A 48 -22.88 13.54 -9.16
N PRO A 49 -23.92 13.86 -8.35
CA PRO A 49 -24.27 15.25 -8.08
C PRO A 49 -23.16 16.03 -7.33
N ILE A 50 -22.48 15.37 -6.40
CA ILE A 50 -21.37 15.95 -5.63
C ILE A 50 -20.12 16.05 -6.51
N VAL A 51 -19.86 15.03 -7.33
CA VAL A 51 -18.76 15.02 -8.29
C VAL A 51 -18.90 16.14 -9.32
N GLU A 52 -20.08 16.34 -9.88
CA GLU A 52 -20.34 17.43 -10.83
C GLU A 52 -20.26 18.81 -10.16
N LEU A 53 -20.74 18.95 -8.92
CA LEU A 53 -20.58 20.18 -8.14
C LEU A 53 -19.10 20.48 -7.89
N ALA A 54 -18.30 19.46 -7.54
CA ALA A 54 -16.87 19.58 -7.33
C ALA A 54 -16.13 19.94 -8.62
N LYS A 55 -16.44 19.27 -9.74
CA LYS A 55 -15.88 19.61 -11.06
C LYS A 55 -16.18 21.04 -11.45
N LYS A 56 -17.39 21.55 -11.16
CA LYS A 56 -17.79 22.91 -11.51
C LYS A 56 -17.08 23.97 -10.67
N HIS A 57 -16.96 23.77 -9.35
CA HIS A 57 -16.41 24.79 -8.44
C HIS A 57 -14.89 24.67 -8.21
N PHE A 58 -14.32 23.47 -8.34
CA PHE A 58 -12.90 23.18 -8.11
C PHE A 58 -12.18 22.74 -9.40
N ALA A 59 -12.66 23.18 -10.56
CA ALA A 59 -12.07 22.82 -11.87
C ALA A 59 -10.56 23.13 -11.95
N ALA A 60 -10.13 24.23 -11.32
CA ALA A 60 -8.72 24.60 -11.25
C ALA A 60 -7.91 23.56 -10.44
N ASP A 61 -8.40 23.16 -9.26
CA ASP A 61 -7.73 22.18 -8.41
C ASP A 61 -7.71 20.79 -9.03
N VAL A 62 -8.81 20.38 -9.68
CA VAL A 62 -8.87 19.11 -10.42
C VAL A 62 -7.83 19.10 -11.54
N ARG A 63 -7.66 20.20 -12.29
CA ARG A 63 -6.62 20.31 -13.33
C ARG A 63 -5.22 20.32 -12.75
N ALA A 64 -5.00 21.00 -11.62
CA ALA A 64 -3.70 21.02 -10.94
C ALA A 64 -3.32 19.62 -10.43
N LEU A 65 -4.26 18.91 -9.83
CA LEU A 65 -4.08 17.54 -9.35
C LEU A 65 -3.82 16.57 -10.51
N THR A 66 -4.59 16.69 -11.60
CA THR A 66 -4.39 15.88 -12.81
C THR A 66 -3.00 16.12 -13.41
N THR A 67 -2.58 17.38 -13.52
CA THR A 67 -1.24 17.76 -13.99
C THR A 67 -0.16 17.17 -13.08
N SER A 68 -0.38 17.20 -11.76
CA SER A 68 0.55 16.62 -10.78
C SER A 68 0.68 15.10 -10.92
N ILE A 69 -0.44 14.39 -11.11
CA ILE A 69 -0.45 12.95 -11.36
C ILE A 69 0.33 12.61 -12.63
N ILE A 70 0.10 13.36 -13.71
CA ILE A 70 0.83 13.18 -14.98
C ILE A 70 2.33 13.44 -14.77
N ALA A 71 2.70 14.52 -14.09
CA ALA A 71 4.09 14.86 -13.80
C ALA A 71 4.79 13.77 -12.99
N ILE A 72 4.13 13.22 -11.96
CA ILE A 72 4.63 12.10 -11.16
C ILE A 72 4.78 10.84 -12.02
N ALA A 73 3.81 10.53 -12.88
CA ALA A 73 3.88 9.39 -13.80
C ALA A 73 5.06 9.52 -14.78
N VAL A 74 5.29 10.72 -15.34
CA VAL A 74 6.45 11.02 -16.20
C VAL A 74 7.76 10.87 -15.42
N ALA A 75 7.88 11.48 -14.24
CA ALA A 75 9.09 11.40 -13.43
C ALA A 75 9.42 9.96 -13.03
N THR A 76 8.40 9.20 -12.61
CA THR A 76 8.53 7.78 -12.23
C THR A 76 8.94 6.92 -13.43
N GLY A 77 8.28 7.10 -14.57
CA GLY A 77 8.63 6.41 -15.81
C GLY A 77 10.05 6.72 -16.29
N ALA A 78 10.47 7.98 -16.25
CA ALA A 78 11.81 8.39 -16.59
C ALA A 78 12.85 7.77 -15.65
N ALA A 79 12.60 7.77 -14.33
CA ALA A 79 13.49 7.16 -13.33
C ALA A 79 13.64 5.64 -13.55
N ILE A 80 12.54 4.93 -13.80
CA ILE A 80 12.55 3.50 -14.14
C ILE A 80 13.36 3.25 -15.42
N GLY A 81 13.18 4.09 -16.44
CA GLY A 81 13.93 4.00 -17.68
C GLY A 81 15.42 4.29 -17.53
N ILE A 82 15.80 5.26 -16.69
CA ILE A 82 17.21 5.52 -16.36
C ILE A 82 17.83 4.31 -15.66
N ALA A 83 17.14 3.72 -14.69
CA ALA A 83 17.58 2.51 -14.01
C ALA A 83 17.71 1.32 -14.99
N ALA A 84 16.79 1.19 -15.94
CA ALA A 84 16.85 0.19 -16.99
C ALA A 84 18.08 0.37 -17.91
N GLU A 85 18.38 1.60 -18.33
CA GLU A 85 19.60 1.86 -19.12
C GLU A 85 20.87 1.59 -18.31
N LEU A 86 20.91 1.96 -17.03
CA LEU A 86 22.06 1.68 -16.17
C LEU A 86 22.31 0.17 -16.09
N ALA A 87 21.28 -0.63 -15.84
CA ALA A 87 21.40 -2.09 -15.81
C ALA A 87 21.85 -2.67 -17.16
N LEU A 88 21.36 -2.15 -18.28
CA LEU A 88 21.79 -2.56 -19.62
C LEU A 88 23.23 -2.14 -19.93
N TYR A 89 23.65 -0.96 -19.49
CA TYR A 89 25.02 -0.48 -19.60
C TYR A 89 25.98 -1.38 -18.83
N LEU A 90 25.67 -1.67 -17.56
CA LEU A 90 26.46 -2.57 -16.72
C LEU A 90 26.51 -4.00 -17.29
N ARG A 91 25.38 -4.50 -17.83
CA ARG A 91 25.33 -5.80 -18.51
C ARG A 91 26.22 -5.82 -19.75
N ARG A 92 26.21 -4.78 -20.58
CA ARG A 92 27.06 -4.66 -21.79
C ARG A 92 28.55 -4.59 -21.44
N ARG A 93 28.89 -3.90 -20.35
CA ARG A 93 30.26 -3.87 -19.82
C ARG A 93 30.71 -5.25 -19.34
N SER A 94 29.82 -5.99 -18.69
CA SER A 94 30.12 -7.30 -18.08
C SER A 94 30.04 -8.47 -19.06
N ARG A 95 29.19 -8.37 -20.09
CA ARG A 95 28.99 -9.34 -21.15
C ARG A 95 29.14 -8.59 -22.47
N ARG A 96 30.26 -8.82 -23.18
CA ARG A 96 30.44 -8.37 -24.57
C ARG A 96 29.49 -9.14 -25.50
N THR A 97 28.19 -8.96 -25.32
CA THR A 97 27.15 -9.55 -26.17
C THR A 97 26.84 -8.59 -27.30
N PRO A 98 27.16 -8.92 -28.56
CA PRO A 98 26.58 -8.22 -29.69
C PRO A 98 25.06 -8.41 -29.63
N ALA A 99 24.32 -7.32 -29.73
CA ALA A 99 22.86 -7.33 -29.74
C ALA A 99 22.37 -6.52 -30.93
N THR A 100 21.45 -7.09 -31.70
CA THR A 100 20.76 -6.38 -32.78
C THR A 100 19.97 -5.20 -32.22
N PHE A 101 19.61 -4.24 -33.08
CA PHE A 101 18.75 -3.13 -32.68
C PHE A 101 17.44 -3.61 -32.01
N VAL A 102 16.76 -4.59 -32.62
CA VAL A 102 15.54 -5.20 -32.08
C VAL A 102 15.79 -5.83 -30.70
N GLY A 103 16.88 -6.59 -30.54
CA GLY A 103 17.22 -7.20 -29.26
C GLY A 103 17.51 -6.18 -28.15
N ARG A 104 18.14 -5.05 -28.48
CA ARG A 104 18.38 -3.95 -27.52
C ARG A 104 17.06 -3.30 -27.10
N THR A 105 16.18 -3.00 -28.04
CA THR A 105 14.88 -2.39 -27.74
C THR A 105 14.00 -3.32 -26.91
N LEU A 106 13.92 -4.60 -27.25
CA LEU A 106 13.17 -5.58 -26.46
C LEU A 106 13.69 -5.68 -25.03
N ALA A 107 15.02 -5.70 -24.85
CA ALA A 107 15.63 -5.73 -23.52
C ALA A 107 15.29 -4.48 -22.69
N ARG A 108 15.22 -3.30 -23.32
CA ARG A 108 14.77 -2.05 -22.66
C ARG A 108 13.33 -2.15 -22.18
N VAL A 109 12.42 -2.57 -23.06
CA VAL A 109 11.00 -2.73 -22.74
C VAL A 109 10.81 -3.71 -21.58
N LEU A 110 11.44 -4.89 -21.66
CA LEU A 110 11.32 -5.91 -20.60
C LEU A 110 11.86 -5.41 -19.26
N LEU A 111 12.97 -4.66 -19.24
CA LEU A 111 13.49 -4.10 -17.99
C LEU A 111 12.59 -3.02 -17.42
N VAL A 112 12.07 -2.12 -18.25
CA VAL A 112 11.15 -1.06 -17.83
C VAL A 112 9.90 -1.68 -17.19
N VAL A 113 9.28 -2.66 -17.86
CA VAL A 113 8.10 -3.36 -17.36
C VAL A 113 8.42 -4.10 -16.06
N GLY A 114 9.55 -4.83 -16.01
CA GLY A 114 9.96 -5.58 -14.83
C GLY A 114 10.27 -4.70 -13.62
N LEU A 115 10.98 -3.59 -13.81
CA LEU A 115 11.28 -2.62 -12.74
C LEU A 115 10.01 -1.91 -12.24
N HIS A 116 9.08 -1.56 -13.14
CA HIS A 116 7.79 -1.02 -12.74
C HIS A 116 6.98 -2.04 -11.92
N ALA A 117 6.94 -3.31 -12.36
CA ALA A 117 6.27 -4.38 -11.63
C ALA A 117 6.90 -4.63 -10.25
N ALA A 118 8.22 -4.54 -10.13
CA ALA A 118 8.93 -4.64 -8.85
C ALA A 118 8.56 -3.47 -7.91
N LEU A 119 8.55 -2.24 -8.42
CA LEU A 119 8.14 -1.06 -7.65
C LEU A 119 6.68 -1.16 -7.19
N LEU A 120 5.78 -1.60 -8.09
CA LEU A 120 4.38 -1.83 -7.77
C LEU A 120 4.22 -2.92 -6.70
N SER A 121 4.95 -4.03 -6.83
CA SER A 121 4.94 -5.12 -5.85
C SER A 121 5.42 -4.66 -4.48
N TRP A 122 6.44 -3.78 -4.44
CA TRP A 122 6.91 -3.19 -3.18
C TRP A 122 5.85 -2.27 -2.56
N GLY A 123 5.13 -1.51 -3.39
CA GLY A 123 3.97 -0.71 -2.97
C GLY A 123 2.84 -1.56 -2.38
N ILE A 124 2.47 -2.64 -3.06
CA ILE A 124 1.46 -3.62 -2.60
C ILE A 124 1.90 -4.24 -1.26
N ALA A 125 3.17 -4.62 -1.11
CA ALA A 125 3.66 -5.18 0.14
C ALA A 125 3.68 -4.18 1.31
N ARG A 126 3.88 -2.89 1.03
CA ARG A 126 3.96 -1.85 2.06
C ARG A 126 2.58 -1.34 2.50
N MET A 127 1.65 -1.23 1.56
CA MET A 127 0.30 -0.67 1.79
C MET A 127 -0.75 -1.54 1.09
N PRO A 128 -0.94 -2.81 1.53
CA PRO A 128 -1.82 -3.75 0.84
C PRO A 128 -3.27 -3.29 0.77
N GLN A 129 -3.70 -2.47 1.73
CA GLN A 129 -5.07 -1.96 1.82
C GLN A 129 -5.46 -1.16 0.58
N LEU A 130 -4.52 -0.41 -0.02
CA LEU A 130 -4.75 0.42 -1.21
C LEU A 130 -5.01 -0.40 -2.49
N TYR A 131 -4.72 -1.71 -2.47
CA TYR A 131 -4.82 -2.58 -3.65
C TYR A 131 -5.89 -3.67 -3.50
N THR A 132 -6.54 -3.75 -2.33
CA THR A 132 -7.52 -4.79 -1.99
C THR A 132 -8.63 -4.89 -3.03
N ASP A 133 -9.16 -3.76 -3.48
CA ASP A 133 -10.28 -3.73 -4.43
C ASP A 133 -9.92 -4.29 -5.82
N ARG A 134 -8.70 -4.03 -6.27
CA ARG A 134 -8.22 -4.43 -7.59
C ARG A 134 -7.66 -5.85 -7.62
N LEU A 135 -7.16 -6.35 -6.50
CA LEU A 135 -6.44 -7.62 -6.43
C LEU A 135 -7.17 -8.67 -5.59
N TRP A 136 -7.53 -8.37 -4.34
CA TRP A 136 -8.10 -9.32 -3.38
C TRP A 136 -9.60 -9.57 -3.58
N SER A 137 -10.40 -8.50 -3.62
CA SER A 137 -11.86 -8.55 -3.72
C SER A 137 -12.37 -8.58 -5.17
N ARG A 138 -11.46 -8.55 -6.15
CA ARG A 138 -11.77 -8.70 -7.57
C ARG A 138 -12.62 -9.95 -7.81
N ALA A 139 -13.73 -9.79 -8.53
CA ALA A 139 -14.58 -10.88 -9.01
C ALA A 139 -14.33 -11.16 -10.51
N GLY A 140 -14.70 -12.35 -10.97
CA GLY A 140 -14.62 -12.75 -12.38
C GLY A 140 -13.30 -13.42 -12.79
N GLN A 141 -13.07 -13.51 -14.11
CA GLN A 141 -11.89 -14.20 -14.66
C GLN A 141 -10.59 -13.53 -14.20
N GLY A 142 -9.65 -14.34 -13.70
CA GLY A 142 -8.36 -13.88 -13.17
C GLY A 142 -8.37 -13.44 -11.69
N ALA A 143 -9.51 -13.47 -11.01
CA ALA A 143 -9.62 -13.15 -9.57
C ALA A 143 -8.68 -14.01 -8.70
N ALA A 144 -8.64 -15.32 -8.96
CA ALA A 144 -7.77 -16.24 -8.23
C ALA A 144 -6.27 -15.87 -8.39
N ILE A 145 -5.85 -15.51 -9.60
CA ILE A 145 -4.46 -15.12 -9.89
C ILE A 145 -4.12 -13.80 -9.19
N ALA A 146 -5.00 -12.81 -9.28
CA ALA A 146 -4.79 -11.51 -8.64
C ALA A 146 -4.71 -11.63 -7.11
N ARG A 147 -5.59 -12.43 -6.51
CA ARG A 147 -5.58 -12.73 -5.07
C ARG A 147 -4.32 -13.47 -4.64
N THR A 148 -3.92 -14.49 -5.40
CA THR A 148 -2.71 -15.26 -5.13
C THR A 148 -1.46 -14.39 -5.24
N ALA A 149 -1.40 -13.51 -6.25
CA ALA A 149 -0.30 -12.57 -6.40
C ALA A 149 -0.21 -11.62 -5.20
N GLN A 150 -1.34 -11.09 -4.72
CA GLN A 150 -1.36 -10.25 -3.52
C GLN A 150 -0.83 -11.00 -2.30
N LEU A 151 -1.33 -12.22 -2.02
CA LEU A 151 -0.86 -13.03 -0.88
C LEU A 151 0.63 -13.32 -0.94
N VAL A 152 1.16 -13.67 -2.12
CA VAL A 152 2.60 -13.93 -2.27
C VAL A 152 3.39 -12.66 -1.99
N ILE A 153 2.94 -11.51 -2.51
CA ILE A 153 3.64 -10.24 -2.31
C ILE A 153 3.58 -9.80 -0.84
N THR A 154 2.44 -9.96 -0.17
CA THR A 154 2.22 -9.46 1.20
C THR A 154 2.71 -10.42 2.27
N ASP A 155 2.33 -11.69 2.18
CA ASP A 155 2.46 -12.65 3.28
C ASP A 155 3.73 -13.48 3.15
N VAL A 156 4.21 -13.71 1.92
CA VAL A 156 5.44 -14.50 1.66
C VAL A 156 6.66 -13.58 1.53
N LEU A 157 6.59 -12.56 0.67
CA LEU A 157 7.74 -11.69 0.39
C LEU A 157 7.83 -10.53 1.39
N GLY A 158 6.74 -9.80 1.57
CA GLY A 158 6.76 -8.50 2.24
C GLY A 158 7.67 -7.47 1.52
N PRO A 159 7.79 -6.23 2.03
CA PRO A 159 8.56 -5.18 1.37
C PRO A 159 10.04 -5.54 1.20
N ALA A 160 10.63 -6.18 2.23
CA ALA A 160 12.03 -6.60 2.20
C ALA A 160 12.27 -7.74 1.20
N GLY A 161 11.38 -8.75 1.14
CA GLY A 161 11.52 -9.85 0.20
C GLY A 161 11.39 -9.39 -1.25
N VAL A 162 10.47 -8.48 -1.56
CA VAL A 162 10.37 -7.88 -2.90
C VAL A 162 11.66 -7.15 -3.28
N ALA A 163 12.24 -6.37 -2.36
CA ALA A 163 13.50 -5.68 -2.59
C ALA A 163 14.66 -6.66 -2.84
N VAL A 164 14.77 -7.72 -2.04
CA VAL A 164 15.81 -8.76 -2.17
C VAL A 164 15.68 -9.51 -3.50
N VAL A 165 14.48 -9.95 -3.88
CA VAL A 165 14.22 -10.64 -5.15
C VAL A 165 14.57 -9.75 -6.34
N THR A 166 14.18 -8.47 -6.28
CA THR A 166 14.49 -7.49 -7.33
C THR A 166 15.99 -7.26 -7.45
N ALA A 167 16.69 -7.06 -6.33
CA ALA A 167 18.14 -6.90 -6.32
C ALA A 167 18.85 -8.14 -6.85
N GLY A 168 18.44 -9.34 -6.43
CA GLY A 168 18.98 -10.62 -6.93
C GLY A 168 18.77 -10.80 -8.44
N ALA A 169 17.58 -10.45 -8.95
CA ALA A 169 17.29 -10.47 -10.39
C ALA A 169 18.18 -9.50 -11.17
N LEU A 170 18.41 -8.28 -10.66
CA LEU A 170 19.29 -7.31 -11.29
C LEU A 170 20.76 -7.73 -11.25
N LEU A 171 21.24 -8.26 -10.12
CA LEU A 171 22.61 -8.75 -9.99
C LEU A 171 22.88 -9.90 -10.94
N THR A 172 21.97 -10.88 -11.03
CA THR A 172 22.10 -12.02 -11.96
C THR A 172 22.01 -11.59 -13.42
N PHE A 173 21.18 -10.60 -13.74
CA PHE A 173 21.08 -9.99 -15.06
C PHE A 173 22.40 -9.32 -15.50
N VAL A 174 23.03 -8.57 -14.59
CA VAL A 174 24.27 -7.82 -14.85
C VAL A 174 25.52 -8.72 -14.78
N ALA A 175 25.51 -9.79 -13.99
CA ALA A 175 26.69 -10.59 -13.66
C ALA A 175 27.51 -11.05 -14.89
N PRO A 176 28.86 -10.92 -14.87
CA PRO A 176 29.76 -11.35 -15.95
C PRO A 176 29.59 -12.80 -16.37
N ARG A 177 29.85 -13.12 -17.65
CA ARG A 177 29.86 -14.51 -18.19
C ARG A 177 30.98 -15.39 -17.62
N ARG A 178 32.04 -14.76 -17.10
CA ARG A 178 33.22 -15.46 -16.55
C ARG A 178 33.09 -15.85 -15.08
N LEU A 179 32.02 -15.43 -14.37
CA LEU A 179 31.67 -16.12 -13.13
C LEU A 179 31.31 -17.55 -13.50
N SER A 180 31.96 -18.53 -12.86
CA SER A 180 31.63 -19.94 -13.04
C SER A 180 30.12 -20.15 -12.91
N LEU A 181 29.57 -21.11 -13.67
CA LEU A 181 28.17 -21.53 -13.50
C LEU A 181 27.87 -21.83 -12.03
N ASP A 182 28.86 -22.30 -11.28
CA ASP A 182 28.78 -22.55 -9.85
C ASP A 182 28.65 -21.26 -9.04
N LEU A 183 29.41 -20.20 -9.31
CA LEU A 183 29.25 -18.94 -8.58
C LEU A 183 27.93 -18.23 -8.91
N ARG A 184 27.36 -18.44 -10.10
CA ARG A 184 26.01 -17.97 -10.45
C ARG A 184 24.92 -18.76 -9.73
N LYS A 185 25.06 -20.08 -9.67
CA LYS A 185 24.19 -20.94 -8.83
C LYS A 185 24.33 -20.59 -7.35
N VAL A 186 25.52 -20.20 -6.89
CA VAL A 186 25.76 -19.72 -5.53
C VAL A 186 25.14 -18.34 -5.31
N LEU A 187 25.20 -17.39 -6.25
CA LEU A 187 24.53 -16.09 -6.09
C LEU A 187 23.00 -16.21 -6.16
N VAL A 188 22.47 -17.06 -7.06
CA VAL A 188 21.04 -17.39 -7.10
C VAL A 188 20.64 -18.17 -5.85
N GLY A 189 21.48 -19.09 -5.39
CA GLY A 189 21.30 -19.89 -4.19
C GLY A 189 21.38 -19.05 -2.93
N LEU A 190 22.30 -18.09 -2.84
CA LEU A 190 22.39 -17.11 -1.75
C LEU A 190 21.22 -16.13 -1.80
N GLY A 191 20.77 -15.73 -2.99
CA GLY A 191 19.55 -14.95 -3.16
C GLY A 191 18.32 -15.73 -2.70
N ALA A 192 18.22 -17.01 -3.05
CA ALA A 192 17.17 -17.93 -2.62
C ALA A 192 17.25 -18.23 -1.12
N VAL A 193 18.44 -18.43 -0.56
CA VAL A 193 18.68 -18.66 0.87
C VAL A 193 18.49 -17.38 1.66
N ALA A 194 18.79 -16.20 1.11
CA ALA A 194 18.49 -14.92 1.73
C ALA A 194 16.99 -14.62 1.67
N SER A 195 16.29 -14.96 0.59
CA SER A 195 14.83 -14.82 0.51
C SER A 195 14.10 -15.86 1.35
N ILE A 196 14.60 -17.11 1.43
CA ILE A 196 14.15 -18.12 2.40
C ILE A 196 14.53 -17.69 3.82
N GLY A 197 15.70 -17.09 4.05
CA GLY A 197 16.15 -16.61 5.35
C GLY A 197 15.36 -15.40 5.83
N VAL A 198 14.99 -14.50 4.91
CA VAL A 198 14.04 -13.41 5.17
C VAL A 198 12.63 -13.97 5.36
N ALA A 199 12.18 -14.92 4.53
CA ALA A 199 10.89 -15.57 4.71
C ALA A 199 10.83 -16.34 6.04
N LEU A 200 11.89 -17.02 6.45
CA LEU A 200 12.06 -17.70 7.73
C LEU A 200 12.31 -16.72 8.88
N TRP A 201 12.86 -15.53 8.64
CA TRP A 201 12.95 -14.48 9.65
C TRP A 201 11.59 -13.79 9.85
N VAL A 202 10.81 -13.63 8.78
CA VAL A 202 9.45 -13.07 8.80
C VAL A 202 8.46 -14.09 9.40
N THR A 203 8.51 -15.36 8.98
CA THR A 203 7.67 -16.45 9.51
C THR A 203 8.19 -17.01 10.84
N GLY A 204 9.52 -16.97 11.04
CA GLY A 204 10.21 -17.34 12.27
C GLY A 204 10.45 -16.18 13.23
N ARG A 205 9.82 -15.02 12.99
CA ARG A 205 9.20 -14.26 14.09
C ARG A 205 8.12 -15.15 14.70
N ARG A 206 8.55 -16.24 15.34
CA ARG A 206 7.86 -16.73 16.52
C ARG A 206 7.75 -15.50 17.38
N HIS A 207 6.56 -14.94 17.49
CA HIS A 207 6.28 -14.01 18.55
C HIS A 207 6.81 -14.70 19.80
N LEU A 208 7.93 -14.22 20.34
CA LEU A 208 8.39 -14.62 21.66
C LEU A 208 7.12 -14.60 22.49
N PRO A 209 6.70 -15.74 23.07
CA PRO A 209 5.40 -15.83 23.71
C PRO A 209 5.33 -14.65 24.63
N ALA A 210 4.46 -13.70 24.25
CA ALA A 210 4.41 -12.44 24.95
C ALA A 210 4.13 -12.79 26.39
N LYS A 211 4.84 -12.15 27.32
CA LYS A 211 4.57 -12.31 28.74
C LYS A 211 3.06 -12.16 28.89
N ARG A 212 2.37 -13.30 29.12
CA ARG A 212 0.91 -13.31 29.10
C ARG A 212 0.51 -12.44 30.28
N ALA A 213 -0.27 -11.40 30.02
CA ALA A 213 -1.00 -10.77 31.11
C ALA A 213 -1.80 -11.88 31.81
N GLY A 214 -1.87 -11.85 33.14
CA GLY A 214 -2.53 -12.91 33.91
C GLY A 214 -4.04 -13.02 33.67
N GLY A 215 -4.64 -12.12 32.89
CA GLY A 215 -6.07 -12.08 32.58
C GLY A 215 -6.42 -12.33 31.11
N PRO A 216 -7.73 -12.34 30.78
CA PRO A 216 -8.21 -12.62 29.42
C PRO A 216 -7.84 -11.51 28.43
N ASN A 217 -7.78 -11.84 27.14
CA ASN A 217 -7.69 -10.84 26.08
C ASN A 217 -8.95 -9.98 26.08
N VAL A 218 -8.78 -8.66 25.95
CA VAL A 218 -9.89 -7.70 25.87
C VAL A 218 -9.96 -7.15 24.44
N VAL A 219 -11.09 -7.33 23.78
CA VAL A 219 -11.35 -6.78 22.43
C VAL A 219 -12.52 -5.82 22.53
N ILE A 220 -12.30 -4.56 22.14
CA ILE A 220 -13.35 -3.55 22.04
C ILE A 220 -13.70 -3.39 20.57
N LEU A 221 -14.90 -3.80 20.19
CA LEU A 221 -15.46 -3.58 18.87
C LEU A 221 -16.38 -2.36 18.90
N ALA A 222 -16.22 -1.47 17.95
CA ALA A 222 -17.00 -0.24 17.86
C ALA A 222 -17.32 0.10 16.41
N VAL A 223 -18.48 0.71 16.22
CA VAL A 223 -18.96 1.19 14.92
C VAL A 223 -19.32 2.66 15.12
N ASP A 224 -18.70 3.54 14.34
CA ASP A 224 -18.96 4.97 14.45
C ASP A 224 -20.40 5.28 14.00
N SER A 225 -21.10 6.09 14.79
CA SER A 225 -22.47 6.52 14.53
C SER A 225 -23.53 5.38 14.43
N LEU A 226 -23.25 4.20 15.01
CA LEU A 226 -24.23 3.12 15.06
C LEU A 226 -25.40 3.47 15.98
N ARG A 227 -26.61 3.45 15.42
CA ARG A 227 -27.84 3.59 16.21
C ARG A 227 -28.25 2.27 16.84
N ASP A 228 -28.83 2.35 18.04
CA ASP A 228 -29.28 1.16 18.78
C ASP A 228 -30.33 0.32 18.02
N ASP A 229 -31.22 0.98 17.26
CA ASP A 229 -32.25 0.32 16.45
C ASP A 229 -31.71 -0.46 15.24
N ARG A 230 -30.40 -0.38 14.97
CA ARG A 230 -29.72 -1.11 13.89
C ARG A 230 -28.98 -2.37 14.36
N LEU A 231 -29.17 -2.77 15.61
CA LEU A 231 -28.59 -4.00 16.19
C LEU A 231 -29.52 -5.22 16.13
N ALA A 232 -30.72 -5.08 15.56
CA ALA A 232 -31.64 -6.20 15.39
C ALA A 232 -31.03 -7.31 14.52
N ALA A 233 -31.35 -8.57 14.81
CA ALA A 233 -30.81 -9.73 14.08
C ALA A 233 -31.06 -9.68 12.56
N ALA A 234 -32.14 -9.02 12.12
CA ALA A 234 -32.44 -8.81 10.70
C ALA A 234 -31.41 -7.89 9.99
N VAL A 235 -30.76 -6.99 10.72
CA VAL A 235 -29.78 -6.02 10.19
C VAL A 235 -28.35 -6.46 10.49
N ALA A 236 -28.10 -6.96 11.70
CA ALA A 236 -26.77 -7.32 12.18
C ALA A 236 -26.76 -8.73 12.82
N PRO A 237 -27.01 -9.81 12.05
CA PRO A 237 -27.23 -11.15 12.58
C PRO A 237 -26.04 -11.67 13.41
N ASN A 238 -24.81 -11.41 12.96
CA ASN A 238 -23.60 -11.85 13.68
C ASN A 238 -23.39 -11.09 14.99
N LEU A 239 -23.70 -9.80 15.05
CA LEU A 239 -23.59 -9.01 16.29
C LEU A 239 -24.67 -9.40 17.29
N ALA A 240 -25.89 -9.64 16.80
CA ALA A 240 -26.98 -10.14 17.63
C ALA A 240 -26.67 -11.53 18.21
N ALA A 241 -26.06 -12.43 17.41
CA ALA A 241 -25.68 -13.76 17.86
C ALA A 241 -24.47 -13.78 18.83
N ALA A 242 -23.54 -12.82 18.70
CA ALA A 242 -22.34 -12.76 19.55
C ALA A 242 -22.59 -12.14 20.94
N ALA A 243 -23.73 -11.47 21.15
CA ALA A 243 -24.01 -10.76 22.39
C ALA A 243 -24.53 -11.69 23.49
N ASN A 244 -23.64 -12.09 24.42
CA ASN A 244 -24.05 -12.83 25.63
C ASN A 244 -24.84 -11.98 26.62
N VAL A 245 -24.53 -10.67 26.70
CA VAL A 245 -25.20 -9.70 27.57
C VAL A 245 -25.43 -8.42 26.76
N ARG A 246 -26.67 -7.92 26.76
CA ARG A 246 -27.04 -6.67 26.09
C ARG A 246 -27.51 -5.64 27.10
N PHE A 247 -26.87 -4.47 27.10
CA PHE A 247 -27.30 -3.31 27.88
C PHE A 247 -28.29 -2.48 27.05
N SER A 248 -29.58 -2.53 27.38
CA SER A 248 -30.64 -1.77 26.68
C SER A 248 -30.68 -0.27 27.03
N ARG A 249 -29.89 0.14 28.03
CA ARG A 249 -29.79 1.52 28.52
C ARG A 249 -28.32 1.94 28.65
N ALA A 250 -27.59 1.83 27.54
CA ALA A 250 -26.21 2.30 27.42
C ALA A 250 -26.19 3.65 26.71
N TYR A 251 -25.70 4.68 27.40
CA TYR A 251 -25.70 6.06 26.89
C TYR A 251 -24.27 6.58 26.76
N VAL A 252 -24.02 7.37 25.72
CA VAL A 252 -22.80 8.15 25.56
C VAL A 252 -22.96 9.48 26.28
N THR A 253 -21.91 9.96 26.93
CA THR A 253 -22.00 11.22 27.70
C THR A 253 -21.98 12.47 26.82
N LEU A 254 -21.24 12.43 25.71
CA LEU A 254 -21.26 13.49 24.70
C LEU A 254 -21.33 12.86 23.31
N PRO A 255 -22.35 13.19 22.47
CA PRO A 255 -22.56 12.55 21.17
C PRO A 255 -21.61 13.10 20.10
N ARG A 256 -20.30 12.96 20.33
CA ARG A 256 -19.21 13.29 19.40
C ARG A 256 -18.13 12.23 19.54
N THR A 257 -17.57 11.76 18.42
CA THR A 257 -16.69 10.58 18.37
C THR A 257 -15.48 10.69 19.31
N LEU A 258 -14.65 11.73 19.19
CA LEU A 258 -13.45 11.90 20.03
C LEU A 258 -13.78 12.07 21.52
N PRO A 259 -14.68 12.98 21.94
CA PRO A 259 -15.10 13.09 23.34
C PRO A 259 -15.68 11.81 23.92
N SER A 260 -16.56 11.11 23.17
CA SER A 260 -17.17 9.85 23.61
C SER A 260 -16.11 8.78 23.88
N TRP A 261 -15.16 8.61 22.96
CA TRP A 261 -14.03 7.70 23.15
C TRP A 261 -13.13 8.10 24.31
N THR A 262 -12.87 9.40 24.50
CA THR A 262 -12.08 9.88 25.63
C THR A 262 -12.76 9.52 26.96
N THR A 263 -14.08 9.70 27.06
CA THR A 263 -14.86 9.28 28.24
C THR A 263 -14.75 7.77 28.47
N ILE A 264 -14.95 6.94 27.44
CA ILE A 264 -14.84 5.48 27.54
C ILE A 264 -13.45 5.05 28.03
N LEU A 265 -12.39 5.62 27.46
CA LEU A 265 -11.02 5.20 27.77
C LEU A 265 -10.52 5.74 29.11
N THR A 266 -10.98 6.91 29.55
CA THR A 266 -10.52 7.51 30.82
C THR A 266 -11.41 7.18 32.00
N GLY A 267 -12.66 6.79 31.74
CA GLY A 267 -13.70 6.67 32.77
C GLY A 267 -14.07 8.01 33.41
N ARG A 268 -13.77 9.13 32.75
CA ARG A 268 -14.01 10.50 33.25
C ARG A 268 -15.00 11.23 32.36
N GLU A 269 -15.73 12.15 32.96
CA GLU A 269 -16.67 13.01 32.27
C GLU A 269 -15.99 14.06 31.34
N PRO A 270 -16.66 14.56 30.29
CA PRO A 270 -16.08 15.52 29.35
C PRO A 270 -15.53 16.80 29.98
N HIS A 271 -16.15 17.28 31.06
CA HIS A 271 -15.66 18.44 31.79
C HIS A 271 -14.41 18.12 32.63
N ALA A 272 -14.22 16.85 33.02
CA ALA A 272 -13.12 16.40 33.87
C ALA A 272 -11.88 15.95 33.08
N HIS A 273 -12.03 15.60 31.81
CA HIS A 273 -10.90 15.29 30.89
C HIS A 273 -10.66 16.38 29.82
N GLY A 274 -11.50 17.41 29.72
CA GLY A 274 -11.29 18.57 28.84
C GLY A 274 -11.62 18.36 27.36
N MET A 275 -11.54 17.12 26.84
CA MET A 275 -11.92 16.80 25.45
C MET A 275 -13.43 16.94 25.17
N ARG A 276 -13.87 18.14 24.79
CA ARG A 276 -15.30 18.48 24.57
C ARG A 276 -15.69 18.72 23.10
N THR A 277 -14.73 18.63 22.18
CA THR A 277 -14.92 18.87 20.74
C THR A 277 -14.11 17.86 19.91
N MET A 278 -14.46 17.72 18.63
CA MET A 278 -13.68 16.93 17.66
C MET A 278 -12.34 17.59 17.29
N PHE A 279 -12.19 18.89 17.59
CA PHE A 279 -11.03 19.70 17.23
C PHE A 279 -10.43 20.38 18.47
N PRO A 280 -9.89 19.60 19.43
CA PRO A 280 -9.29 20.15 20.64
C PRO A 280 -8.01 20.92 20.30
N ARG A 281 -7.63 21.88 21.17
CA ARG A 281 -6.36 22.61 21.01
C ARG A 281 -5.18 21.68 21.27
N TYR A 282 -3.98 22.13 20.92
CA TYR A 282 -2.76 21.37 21.20
C TYR A 282 -2.59 21.10 22.71
N ASP A 283 -2.75 22.13 23.54
CA ASP A 283 -2.60 22.02 25.00
C ASP A 283 -3.61 21.07 25.64
N ASP A 284 -4.79 20.92 25.05
CA ASP A 284 -5.80 19.96 25.52
C ASP A 284 -5.35 18.52 25.23
N ARG A 285 -4.69 18.28 24.09
CA ARG A 285 -4.18 16.97 23.64
C ARG A 285 -2.88 16.56 24.32
N ALA A 286 -2.05 17.53 24.71
CA ALA A 286 -0.78 17.25 25.36
C ALA A 286 -0.92 16.73 26.81
N ARG A 287 -2.14 16.78 27.38
CA ARG A 287 -2.39 16.30 28.75
C ARG A 287 -2.39 14.77 28.79
N GLU A 288 -1.65 14.22 29.73
CA GLU A 288 -1.75 12.78 30.03
C GLU A 288 -3.08 12.49 30.73
N LEU A 289 -3.91 11.64 30.11
CA LEU A 289 -5.26 11.35 30.61
C LEU A 289 -5.34 10.06 31.44
N HIS A 290 -4.21 9.37 31.69
CA HIS A 290 -4.13 8.08 32.38
C HIS A 290 -5.22 7.08 31.94
N ALA A 291 -5.38 6.96 30.61
CA ALA A 291 -6.42 6.18 29.96
C ALA A 291 -6.20 4.66 30.08
N LEU A 292 -7.25 3.88 29.81
CA LEU A 292 -7.30 2.43 29.91
C LEU A 292 -6.08 1.71 29.31
N PRO A 293 -5.55 2.08 28.12
CA PRO A 293 -4.37 1.40 27.56
C PRO A 293 -3.12 1.51 28.45
N SER A 294 -2.90 2.67 29.09
CA SER A 294 -1.76 2.89 29.99
C SER A 294 -1.89 2.04 31.27
N ARG A 295 -3.10 1.94 31.83
CA ARG A 295 -3.40 1.12 33.00
C ARG A 295 -3.26 -0.38 32.71
N LEU A 296 -3.75 -0.82 31.56
CA LEU A 296 -3.60 -2.21 31.11
C LEU A 296 -2.14 -2.57 30.84
N SER A 297 -1.36 -1.64 30.28
CA SER A 297 0.09 -1.82 30.07
C SER A 297 0.83 -2.09 31.38
N ALA A 298 0.50 -1.38 32.46
CA ALA A 298 1.06 -1.63 33.79
C ALA A 298 0.74 -3.04 34.33
N LEU A 299 -0.35 -3.65 33.86
CA LEU A 299 -0.74 -5.04 34.17
C LEU A 299 -0.16 -6.07 33.18
N GLY A 300 0.72 -5.65 32.27
CA GLY A 300 1.38 -6.51 31.28
C GLY A 300 0.59 -6.75 30.00
N TYR A 301 -0.52 -6.02 29.78
CA TYR A 301 -1.24 -6.09 28.51
C TYR A 301 -0.52 -5.31 27.41
N ARG A 302 -0.70 -5.78 26.17
CA ARG A 302 -0.33 -5.01 24.98
C ARG A 302 -1.60 -4.50 24.32
N SER A 303 -1.68 -3.19 24.16
CA SER A 303 -2.82 -2.50 23.56
C SER A 303 -2.50 -2.14 22.11
N GLY A 304 -3.50 -2.23 21.24
CA GLY A 304 -3.42 -1.81 19.84
C GLY A 304 -4.78 -1.39 19.34
N VAL A 305 -4.80 -0.56 18.30
CA VAL A 305 -6.02 -0.08 17.65
C VAL A 305 -5.93 -0.30 16.15
N VAL A 306 -7.03 -0.74 15.55
CA VAL A 306 -7.17 -0.94 14.10
C VAL A 306 -8.53 -0.42 13.69
N GLY A 307 -8.58 0.43 12.68
CA GLY A 307 -9.83 0.96 12.15
C GLY A 307 -9.60 1.82 10.91
N ASP A 308 -10.72 2.29 10.34
CA ASP A 308 -10.76 3.17 9.16
C ASP A 308 -10.74 4.66 9.58
N TYR A 309 -11.28 5.58 8.78
CA TYR A 309 -11.33 7.02 8.99
C TYR A 309 -11.50 7.49 10.46
N ALA A 310 -12.48 6.94 11.18
CA ALA A 310 -12.77 7.36 12.56
C ALA A 310 -11.67 7.00 13.57
N ALA A 311 -10.80 6.03 13.26
CA ALA A 311 -9.70 5.63 14.15
C ALA A 311 -8.55 6.65 14.18
N ASP A 312 -8.53 7.65 13.28
CA ASP A 312 -7.57 8.76 13.33
C ASP A 312 -7.57 9.48 14.69
N ILE A 313 -8.70 9.49 15.40
CA ILE A 313 -8.82 10.10 16.73
C ILE A 313 -7.83 9.52 17.75
N PHE A 314 -7.44 8.25 17.61
CA PHE A 314 -6.53 7.58 18.55
C PHE A 314 -5.06 7.97 18.34
N THR A 315 -4.75 8.73 17.27
CA THR A 315 -3.45 9.40 17.14
C THR A 315 -3.39 10.70 17.93
N ARG A 316 -4.54 11.18 18.42
CA ARG A 316 -4.72 12.49 19.06
C ARG A 316 -4.86 12.41 20.58
N VAL A 317 -4.84 11.20 21.15
CA VAL A 317 -5.06 10.87 22.57
C VAL A 317 -4.03 9.84 23.02
#